data_AF-A0A7Y4QNA9-F1
#
_entry.id   AF-A0A7Y4QNA9-F1
#
_cell.length_a   1.000
_cell.length_b   1.000
_cell.length_c   1.000
_cell.angle_alpha   90.00
_cell.angle_beta   90.00
_cell.angle_gamma   90.00
#
_symmetry.space_group_name_H-M   'P 1'
#
loop_
_entity.id
_entity.type
_entity.pdbx_description
1 polymer ?
#
loop_
_entity_poly.entity_id
_entity_poly.type
_entity_poly.pdbx_seq_one_letter_code
_entity_poly.pdbx_strand_id
1 'polypeptide(L)'
;MSTENIAAIIQDLRRHLALCQEILGVVESESEALRAAEGALNFTAYQAKKNLLPRLDQSLNQIRQHRSTWQRLEAAMRARFPEVPTLLRQNQDLIMKIIVLDRENEQALLRRGLVPPRHLPPASRQRPHFVADLYRRQSK
;
A
#
# COMPACT_ATOMS: atom_id res chain seq x y z
N MET A 1 31.20 -3.43 0.84
CA MET A 1 29.79 -3.48 1.29
C MET A 1 29.32 -4.91 1.16
N SER A 2 28.87 -5.53 2.26
CA SER A 2 28.61 -6.97 2.34
C SER A 2 27.30 -7.37 1.69
N THR A 3 27.28 -8.55 1.09
CA THR A 3 26.08 -9.22 0.53
C THR A 3 24.95 -9.36 1.54
N GLU A 4 25.27 -9.44 2.84
CA GLU A 4 24.32 -9.45 3.96
C GLU A 4 23.39 -8.24 3.98
N ASN A 5 23.88 -7.04 3.66
CA ASN A 5 23.06 -5.84 3.61
C ASN A 5 22.03 -5.91 2.47
N ILE A 6 22.37 -6.54 1.35
CA ILE A 6 21.44 -6.69 0.21
C ILE A 6 20.40 -7.76 0.51
N ALA A 7 20.78 -8.85 1.18
CA ALA A 7 19.83 -9.85 1.65
C ALA A 7 18.78 -9.25 2.60
N ALA A 8 19.18 -8.34 3.50
CA ALA A 8 18.26 -7.61 4.36
C ALA A 8 17.27 -6.72 3.56
N ILE A 9 17.76 -6.01 2.53
CA ILE A 9 16.90 -5.20 1.64
C ILE A 9 15.85 -6.09 0.96
N ILE A 10 16.25 -7.23 0.40
CA ILE A 10 15.35 -8.16 -0.27
C ILE A 10 14.31 -8.70 0.72
N GLN A 11 14.74 -9.10 1.92
CA GLN A 11 13.86 -9.62 2.95
C GLN A 11 12.80 -8.58 3.37
N ASP A 12 13.20 -7.34 3.59
CA ASP A 12 12.28 -6.29 4.01
C ASP A 12 11.32 -5.88 2.88
N LEU A 13 11.76 -5.90 1.61
CA LEU A 13 10.88 -5.72 0.45
C LEU A 13 9.85 -6.84 0.31
N ARG A 14 10.23 -8.09 0.57
CA ARG A 14 9.31 -9.24 0.58
C ARG A 14 8.31 -9.16 1.74
N ARG A 15 8.76 -8.75 2.93
CA ARG A 15 7.88 -8.51 4.08
C ARG A 15 6.87 -7.41 3.79
N HIS A 16 7.29 -6.32 3.16
CA HIS A 16 6.40 -5.25 2.75
C HIS A 16 5.37 -5.75 1.73
N LEU A 17 5.81 -6.54 0.74
CA LEU A 17 4.92 -7.12 -0.26
C LEU A 17 3.85 -8.00 0.39
N ALA A 18 4.22 -8.85 1.33
CA ALA A 18 3.29 -9.68 2.10
C ALA A 18 2.29 -8.82 2.89
N LEU A 19 2.75 -7.75 3.53
CA LEU A 19 1.86 -6.82 4.23
C LEU A 19 0.89 -6.12 3.28
N CYS A 20 1.35 -5.70 2.10
CA CYS A 20 0.47 -5.14 1.09
C CYS A 20 -0.56 -6.18 0.62
N GLN A 21 -0.18 -7.45 0.46
CA GLN A 21 -1.14 -8.53 0.14
C GLN A 21 -2.18 -8.72 1.25
N GLU A 22 -1.78 -8.66 2.52
CA GLU A 22 -2.72 -8.68 3.66
C GLU A 22 -3.72 -7.51 3.57
N ILE A 23 -3.24 -6.29 3.31
CA ILE A 23 -4.09 -5.11 3.15
C ILE A 23 -5.04 -5.26 1.97
N LEU A 24 -4.55 -5.77 0.84
CA LEU A 24 -5.36 -6.03 -0.34
C LEU A 24 -6.52 -6.98 -0.02
N GLY A 25 -6.28 -8.07 0.72
CA GLY A 25 -7.33 -9.00 1.12
C GLY A 25 -8.40 -8.36 2.02
N VAL A 26 -8.01 -7.43 2.90
CA VAL A 26 -8.97 -6.67 3.71
C VAL A 26 -9.83 -5.75 2.84
N VAL A 27 -9.23 -5.07 1.86
CA VAL A 27 -9.95 -4.15 0.96
C VAL A 27 -10.85 -4.92 -0.01
N GLU A 28 -10.41 -6.08 -0.52
CA GLU A 28 -11.21 -6.95 -1.39
C GLU A 28 -12.41 -7.53 -0.63
N SER A 29 -12.22 -8.03 0.59
CA SER A 29 -13.34 -8.55 1.40
C SER A 29 -14.35 -7.47 1.78
N GLU A 30 -13.90 -6.24 2.07
CA GLU A 30 -14.79 -5.09 2.25
C GLU A 30 -15.57 -4.77 0.97
N SER A 31 -14.93 -4.83 -0.19
CA SER A 31 -15.60 -4.60 -1.49
C SER A 31 -16.70 -5.62 -1.75
N GLU A 32 -16.42 -6.90 -1.48
CA GLU A 32 -17.39 -7.99 -1.58
C GLU A 32 -18.57 -7.83 -0.62
N ALA A 33 -18.28 -7.51 0.64
CA ALA A 33 -19.29 -7.23 1.66
C ALA A 33 -20.21 -6.06 1.26
N LEU A 34 -19.60 -4.99 0.73
CA LEU A 34 -20.35 -3.87 0.19
C LEU A 34 -21.20 -4.35 -0.98
N ARG A 35 -20.72 -5.14 -1.93
CA ARG A 35 -21.58 -5.67 -3.01
C ARG A 35 -22.75 -6.50 -2.49
N ALA A 36 -22.53 -7.34 -1.47
CA ALA A 36 -23.55 -8.17 -0.82
C ALA A 36 -24.54 -7.41 0.10
N ALA A 37 -24.32 -6.11 0.33
CA ALA A 37 -25.10 -5.27 1.25
C ALA A 37 -25.05 -5.72 2.73
N GLU A 38 -23.97 -6.41 3.12
CA GLU A 38 -23.75 -6.88 4.48
C GLU A 38 -23.14 -5.75 5.35
N GLY A 39 -24.00 -4.95 5.98
CA GLY A 39 -23.59 -3.77 6.76
C GLY A 39 -22.71 -4.05 8.00
N ALA A 40 -22.71 -5.28 8.52
CA ALA A 40 -21.94 -5.67 9.70
C ALA A 40 -20.43 -5.79 9.47
N LEU A 41 -20.01 -6.07 8.23
CA LEU A 41 -18.59 -6.29 7.88
C LEU A 41 -17.78 -4.98 7.82
N ASN A 42 -18.43 -3.82 7.70
CA ASN A 42 -17.78 -2.52 7.62
C ASN A 42 -16.95 -2.18 8.88
N PHE A 43 -17.44 -2.56 10.07
CA PHE A 43 -16.69 -2.30 11.31
C PHE A 43 -15.46 -3.21 11.45
N THR A 44 -15.57 -4.46 10.99
CA THR A 44 -14.46 -5.42 11.02
C THR A 44 -13.34 -5.01 10.06
N ALA A 45 -13.69 -4.56 8.85
CA ALA A 45 -12.74 -4.03 7.87
C ALA A 45 -12.05 -2.76 8.40
N TYR A 46 -12.80 -1.85 9.01
CA TYR A 46 -12.25 -0.65 9.63
C TYR A 46 -11.22 -0.98 10.74
N GLN A 47 -11.54 -1.93 11.63
CA GLN A 47 -10.61 -2.35 12.67
C GLN A 47 -9.36 -3.03 12.09
N ALA A 48 -9.53 -3.90 11.09
CA ALA A 48 -8.41 -4.56 10.41
C ALA A 48 -7.47 -3.54 9.78
N LYS A 49 -7.99 -2.55 9.03
CA LYS A 49 -7.20 -1.46 8.46
C LYS A 49 -6.46 -0.67 9.54
N LYS A 50 -7.13 -0.31 10.63
CA LYS A 50 -6.53 0.44 11.75
C LYS A 50 -5.34 -0.31 12.38
N ASN A 51 -5.42 -1.63 12.49
CA ASN A 51 -4.34 -2.47 13.04
C ASN A 51 -3.16 -2.64 12.07
N LEU A 52 -3.41 -2.51 10.76
CA LEU A 52 -2.39 -2.65 9.72
C LEU A 52 -1.58 -1.36 9.50
N LEU A 53 -2.15 -0.17 9.79
CA LEU A 53 -1.46 1.11 9.60
C LEU A 53 -0.10 1.21 10.32
N PRO A 54 0.04 0.86 11.62
CA PRO A 54 1.33 0.93 12.30
C PRO A 54 2.38 -0.01 11.68
N ARG A 55 1.96 -1.21 11.25
CA ARG A 55 2.83 -2.19 10.58
C ARG A 55 3.32 -1.64 9.23
N LEU A 56 2.43 -0.94 8.50
CA LEU A 56 2.76 -0.33 7.22
C LEU A 56 3.77 0.81 7.38
N ASP A 57 3.56 1.69 8.36
CA ASP A 57 4.48 2.78 8.67
C ASP A 57 5.87 2.27 9.06
N GLN A 58 5.92 1.24 9.91
CA GLN A 58 7.18 0.60 10.30
C GLN A 58 7.91 0.02 9.08
N SER A 59 7.19 -0.73 8.24
CA SER A 59 7.76 -1.35 7.04
C SER A 59 8.26 -0.32 6.02
N LEU A 60 7.51 0.77 5.81
CA LEU A 60 7.93 1.88 4.95
C LEU A 60 9.18 2.59 5.47
N ASN A 61 9.30 2.77 6.79
CA ASN A 61 10.49 3.37 7.38
C ASN A 61 11.73 2.49 7.17
N GLN A 62 11.60 1.17 7.29
CA GLN A 62 12.68 0.22 6.99
C GLN A 62 13.12 0.31 5.51
N ILE A 63 12.19 0.30 4.57
CA ILE A 63 12.50 0.44 3.13
C ILE A 63 13.16 1.80 2.84
N ARG A 64 12.72 2.88 3.48
CA ARG A 64 13.34 4.21 3.31
C ARG A 64 14.80 4.23 3.77
N GLN A 65 15.12 3.56 4.87
CA GLN A 65 16.51 3.46 5.36
C GLN A 65 17.40 2.72 4.35
N HIS A 66 16.86 1.66 3.72
CA HIS A 66 17.54 0.89 2.68
C HIS A 66 17.81 1.64 1.38
N ARG A 67 17.03 2.69 1.08
CA ARG A 67 17.16 3.47 -0.16
C ARG A 67 18.57 4.04 -0.33
N SER A 68 19.12 4.65 0.72
CA SER A 68 20.43 5.29 0.66
C SER A 68 21.55 4.26 0.44
N THR A 69 21.44 3.11 1.11
CA THR A 69 22.34 1.97 0.96
C THR A 69 22.30 1.41 -0.46
N TRP A 70 21.12 1.22 -1.04
CA TRP A 70 20.96 0.71 -2.40
C TRP A 70 21.49 1.67 -3.46
N GLN A 71 21.28 2.98 -3.29
CA GLN A 71 21.73 4.00 -4.25
C GLN A 71 23.25 4.17 -4.27
N ARG A 72 23.95 3.89 -3.16
CA ARG A 72 25.41 3.93 -3.08
C ARG A 72 26.09 2.75 -3.78
N LEU A 73 25.35 1.70 -4.14
CA LEU A 73 25.91 0.56 -4.85
C LEU A 73 26.17 0.88 -6.33
N GLU A 74 27.32 0.42 -6.82
CA GLU A 74 27.66 0.49 -8.24
C GLU A 74 26.64 -0.28 -9.10
N ALA A 75 26.48 0.17 -10.34
CA ALA A 75 25.52 -0.43 -11.27
C ALA A 75 25.81 -1.93 -11.51
N ALA A 76 27.09 -2.31 -11.62
CA ALA A 76 27.49 -3.71 -11.79
C ALA A 76 27.08 -4.59 -10.60
N MET A 77 27.18 -4.06 -9.37
CA MET A 77 26.74 -4.78 -8.18
C MET A 77 25.21 -4.88 -8.11
N ARG A 78 24.49 -3.81 -8.45
CA ARG A 78 23.01 -3.83 -8.52
C ARG A 78 22.48 -4.81 -9.56
N ALA A 79 23.17 -4.95 -10.70
CA ALA A 79 22.80 -5.89 -11.77
C ALA A 79 22.83 -7.36 -11.30
N ARG A 80 23.62 -7.69 -10.27
CA ARG A 80 23.66 -9.04 -9.67
C ARG A 80 22.41 -9.37 -8.85
N PHE A 81 21.56 -8.38 -8.56
CA PHE A 81 20.34 -8.55 -7.76
C PHE A 81 19.11 -8.00 -8.51
N PRO A 82 18.70 -8.63 -9.62
CA PRO A 82 17.53 -8.19 -10.41
C PRO A 82 16.20 -8.34 -9.64
N GLU A 83 16.21 -9.08 -8.53
CA GLU A 83 15.05 -9.24 -7.66
C GLU A 83 14.64 -7.91 -7.00
N VAL A 84 15.58 -7.05 -6.61
CA VAL A 84 15.28 -5.78 -5.92
C VAL A 84 14.38 -4.87 -6.76
N PRO A 85 14.70 -4.52 -8.03
CA PRO A 85 13.80 -3.72 -8.84
C PRO A 85 12.46 -4.43 -9.16
N THR A 86 12.47 -5.77 -9.22
CA THR A 86 11.23 -6.55 -9.42
C THR A 86 10.29 -6.44 -8.23
N LEU A 87 10.80 -6.63 -7.01
CA LEU A 87 10.04 -6.48 -5.77
C LEU A 87 9.55 -5.04 -5.59
N LEU A 88 10.35 -4.04 -5.93
CA LEU A 88 9.93 -2.63 -5.88
C LEU A 88 8.73 -2.37 -6.81
N ARG A 89 8.76 -2.90 -8.04
CA ARG A 89 7.65 -2.79 -8.97
C ARG A 89 6.39 -3.49 -8.45
N GLN A 90 6.53 -4.74 -7.98
CA GLN A 90 5.41 -5.50 -7.42
C GLN A 90 4.76 -4.77 -6.23
N ASN A 91 5.56 -4.20 -5.33
CA ASN A 91 5.06 -3.39 -4.22
C ASN A 91 4.31 -2.15 -4.73
N GLN A 92 4.84 -1.42 -5.72
CA GLN A 92 4.17 -0.26 -6.31
C GLN A 92 2.83 -0.62 -6.96
N ASP A 93 2.79 -1.68 -7.76
CA ASP A 93 1.57 -2.14 -8.44
C ASP A 93 0.48 -2.49 -7.42
N LEU A 94 0.87 -3.20 -6.35
CA LEU A 94 -0.07 -3.64 -5.32
C LEU A 94 -0.57 -2.49 -4.45
N ILE A 95 0.29 -1.52 -4.11
CA ILE A 95 -0.10 -0.27 -3.44
C ILE A 95 -1.11 0.50 -4.30
N MET A 96 -0.87 0.62 -5.60
CA MET A 96 -1.79 1.31 -6.51
C MET A 96 -3.15 0.61 -6.57
N LYS A 97 -3.17 -0.73 -6.66
CA LYS A 97 -4.40 -1.52 -6.62
C LYS A 97 -5.19 -1.28 -5.34
N ILE A 98 -4.52 -1.31 -4.17
CA ILE A 98 -5.13 -1.04 -2.86
C ILE A 98 -5.79 0.33 -2.85
N ILE A 99 -5.08 1.38 -3.28
CA ILE A 99 -5.58 2.76 -3.23
C ILE A 99 -6.83 2.94 -4.11
N VAL A 100 -6.85 2.33 -5.29
CA VAL A 100 -8.01 2.39 -6.19
C VAL A 100 -9.22 1.71 -5.56
N LEU A 101 -9.04 0.47 -5.08
CA LEU A 101 -10.13 -0.29 -4.46
C LEU A 101 -10.64 0.36 -3.17
N ASP A 102 -9.76 0.88 -2.32
CA ASP A 102 -10.14 1.56 -1.09
C ASP A 102 -11.01 2.79 -1.38
N ARG A 103 -10.65 3.56 -2.41
CA ARG A 103 -11.45 4.69 -2.89
C ARG A 103 -12.81 4.27 -3.43
N GLU A 104 -12.88 3.18 -4.17
CA GLU A 104 -14.15 2.63 -4.66
C GLU A 104 -15.06 2.19 -3.50
N ASN A 105 -14.49 1.54 -2.49
CA ASN A 105 -15.20 1.14 -1.27
C ASN A 105 -15.71 2.37 -0.49
N GLU A 106 -14.87 3.40 -0.30
CA GLU A 106 -15.27 4.67 0.31
C GLU A 106 -16.46 5.30 -0.44
N GLN A 107 -16.43 5.32 -1.78
CA GLN A 107 -17.55 5.85 -2.57
C GLN A 107 -18.82 5.02 -2.43
N ALA A 108 -18.71 3.69 -2.40
CA ALA A 108 -19.84 2.79 -2.19
C ALA A 108 -20.48 2.99 -0.81
N LEU A 109 -19.66 3.15 0.24
CA LEU A 109 -20.11 3.47 1.59
C LEU A 109 -20.87 4.80 1.63
N LEU A 110 -20.33 5.84 0.98
CA LEU A 110 -20.96 7.17 0.91
C LEU A 110 -22.31 7.13 0.19
N ARG A 111 -22.39 6.45 -0.97
CA ARG A 111 -23.65 6.33 -1.73
C ARG A 111 -24.77 5.62 -0.95
N ARG A 112 -24.40 4.76 -0.01
CA ARG A 112 -25.36 3.98 0.80
C ARG A 112 -25.68 4.61 2.15
N GLY A 113 -25.10 5.77 2.45
CA GLY A 113 -25.28 6.43 3.75
C GLY A 113 -24.68 5.64 4.93
N LEU A 114 -23.78 4.70 4.66
CA LEU A 114 -23.15 3.84 5.66
C LEU A 114 -21.91 4.49 6.31
N VAL A 115 -21.65 5.76 6.02
CA VAL A 115 -20.57 6.55 6.64
C VAL A 115 -21.15 7.32 7.82
N PRO A 116 -20.74 7.04 9.07
CA PRO A 116 -21.18 7.85 10.19
C PRO A 116 -20.71 9.31 10.01
N PRO A 117 -21.50 10.32 10.42
CA PRO A 117 -21.19 11.73 10.18
C PRO A 117 -19.80 12.19 10.68
N ARG A 118 -19.25 11.53 11.72
CA ARG A 118 -17.93 11.79 12.29
C ARG A 118 -16.76 11.27 11.43
N HIS A 119 -17.05 10.46 10.41
CA HIS A 119 -16.09 9.82 9.52
C HIS A 119 -16.25 10.28 8.05
N LEU A 120 -17.05 11.32 7.79
CA LEU A 120 -17.13 11.92 6.47
C LEU A 120 -15.76 12.48 6.06
N PRO A 121 -15.18 12.05 4.92
CA PRO A 121 -13.92 12.57 4.47
C PRO A 121 -14.05 14.06 4.11
N PRO A 122 -13.04 14.89 4.41
CA PRO A 122 -13.03 16.27 3.93
C PRO A 122 -13.06 16.30 2.39
N ALA A 123 -13.79 17.26 1.80
CA ALA A 123 -14.03 17.35 0.35
C ALA A 123 -12.75 17.30 -0.52
N SER A 124 -11.60 17.68 0.03
CA SER A 124 -10.29 17.63 -0.64
C SER A 124 -9.81 16.22 -0.99
N ARG A 125 -10.27 15.17 -0.29
CA ARG A 125 -9.94 13.76 -0.59
C ARG A 125 -10.63 13.23 -1.86
N GLN A 126 -11.67 13.89 -2.35
CA GLN A 126 -12.43 13.44 -3.53
C GLN A 126 -11.75 13.74 -4.88
N ARG A 127 -10.46 14.12 -4.93
CA ARG A 127 -9.76 14.44 -6.20
C ARG A 127 -9.38 13.19 -7.00
N PRO A 128 -9.96 12.90 -8.18
CA PRO A 128 -9.81 11.62 -8.91
C PRO A 128 -8.38 11.22 -9.31
N HIS A 129 -7.44 12.17 -9.40
CA HIS A 129 -6.10 11.91 -9.95
C HIS A 129 -4.93 12.23 -9.01
N PHE A 130 -5.20 12.61 -7.75
CA PHE A 130 -4.14 13.09 -6.85
C PHE A 130 -2.96 12.12 -6.68
N VAL A 131 -3.24 10.83 -6.48
CA VAL A 131 -2.20 9.81 -6.28
C VAL A 131 -1.48 9.46 -7.58
N ALA A 132 -2.21 9.31 -8.69
CA ALA A 132 -1.62 9.06 -9.99
C ALA A 132 -0.67 10.20 -10.42
N ASP A 133 -1.05 11.45 -10.14
CA ASP A 133 -0.22 12.62 -10.40
C ASP A 133 1.00 12.71 -9.46
N LEU A 134 0.89 12.25 -8.21
CA LEU A 134 2.01 12.19 -7.27
C LEU A 134 3.09 11.20 -7.77
N TYR A 135 2.69 10.01 -8.22
CA TYR A 135 3.62 9.03 -8.78
C TYR A 135 4.23 9.49 -10.11
N ARG A 136 3.43 10.10 -10.99
CA ARG A 136 3.92 10.69 -12.26
C ARG A 136 4.98 11.76 -12.03
N ARG A 137 4.93 12.48 -10.90
CA ARG A 137 5.95 13.46 -10.51
C ARG A 137 7.23 12.81 -9.95
N GLN A 138 7.13 11.64 -9.31
CA GLN A 138 8.29 10.92 -8.75
C GLN A 138 8.97 9.97 -9.74
N SER A 139 8.33 9.66 -10.87
CA SER A 139 8.89 8.85 -11.96
C SER A 139 9.69 9.65 -13.00
N LYS A 140 9.81 10.98 -12.83
CA LYS A 140 10.68 11.86 -13.61
C LYS A 140 11.98 12.08 -12.86
#